data_AF-A0A9P6KC08-F1
#
_entry.id   AF-A0A9P6KC08-F1
#
_cell.length_a   1.000
_cell.length_b   1.000
_cell.length_c   1.000
_cell.angle_alpha   90.00
_cell.angle_beta   90.00
_cell.angle_gamma   90.00
#
_symmetry.space_group_name_H-M   'P 1'
#
loop_
_entity.id
_entity.type
_entity.pdbx_description
1 polymer ?
#
loop_
_entity_poly.entity_id
_entity_poly.type
_entity_poly.pdbx_seq_one_letter_code
_entity_poly.pdbx_strand_id
1 'polypeptide(L)'
;MTIAIEPTQERSELLKDAYLNIIRVPLLEKYEDTWEEETYWAAVEAFKLKSREIGYDDPFEVMSEFKLTSFEQIRDRLKAGPPACFRKGWTSPLLGSQIDPQAAITPLLHAGPELSDLAEKHAGKVAIVGINNDSIFVDKGDTLGHVKQFLEDNKSDFRYTVYVDTKRHATESVYSKTGYAAIPCVIVLLDGVVTFVGPPEEEFVTALDGALKAIEA
;
A
#
# COMPACT_ATOMS: atom_id res chain seq x y z
N MET A 1 22.71 -18.22 2.05
CA MET A 1 23.30 -17.10 2.80
C MET A 1 22.24 -16.61 3.75
N THR A 2 22.30 -17.07 5.00
CA THR A 2 21.28 -16.76 6.02
C THR A 2 21.63 -15.41 6.61
N ILE A 3 20.79 -14.40 6.37
CA ILE A 3 20.95 -13.08 6.98
C ILE A 3 20.59 -13.26 8.46
N ALA A 4 21.58 -13.11 9.35
CA ALA A 4 21.32 -13.08 10.79
C ALA A 4 20.53 -11.81 11.09
N ILE A 5 19.29 -11.95 11.54
CA ILE A 5 18.47 -10.83 11.99
C ILE A 5 19.09 -10.35 13.31
N GLU A 6 19.45 -9.06 13.37
CA GLU A 6 20.05 -8.51 14.58
C GLU A 6 19.01 -8.49 15.73
N PRO A 7 19.41 -8.76 16.99
CA PRO A 7 18.48 -8.79 18.13
C PRO A 7 17.67 -7.50 18.34
N THR A 8 18.12 -6.39 17.78
CA THR A 8 17.41 -5.11 17.81
C THR A 8 16.27 -5.05 16.80
N GLN A 9 16.48 -5.59 15.60
CA GLN A 9 15.44 -5.64 14.56
C GLN A 9 14.30 -6.58 14.96
N GLU A 10 14.62 -7.74 15.52
CA GLU A 10 13.62 -8.70 16.03
C GLU A 10 12.77 -8.09 17.15
N ARG A 11 13.39 -7.37 18.09
CA ARG A 11 12.67 -6.67 19.17
C ARG A 11 11.76 -5.55 18.66
N SER A 12 12.20 -4.80 17.65
CA SER A 12 11.37 -3.77 17.02
C SER A 12 10.13 -4.37 16.35
N GLU A 13 10.26 -5.49 15.64
CA GLU A 13 9.10 -6.19 15.06
C GLU A 13 8.13 -6.70 16.14
N LEU A 14 8.64 -7.30 17.22
CA LEU A 14 7.80 -7.72 18.35
C LEU A 14 7.03 -6.55 18.99
N LEU A 15 7.65 -5.37 19.06
CA LEU A 15 7.00 -4.17 19.59
C LEU A 15 5.91 -3.64 18.63
N LYS A 16 6.17 -3.64 17.31
CA LYS A 16 5.18 -3.29 16.29
C LYS A 16 3.98 -4.23 16.34
N ASP A 17 4.23 -5.54 16.42
CA ASP A 17 3.18 -6.55 16.57
C ASP A 17 2.36 -6.36 17.85
N ALA A 18 3.02 -6.05 18.96
CA ALA A 18 2.33 -5.75 20.21
C ALA A 18 1.43 -4.50 20.07
N TYR A 19 1.91 -3.44 19.42
CA TYR A 19 1.10 -2.24 19.16
C TYR A 19 -0.13 -2.56 18.30
N LEU A 20 0.07 -3.32 17.21
CA LEU A 20 -1.01 -3.69 16.30
C LEU A 20 -2.09 -4.49 17.03
N ASN A 21 -1.69 -5.53 17.76
CA ASN A 21 -2.63 -6.47 18.37
C ASN A 21 -3.27 -5.97 19.66
N ILE A 22 -2.57 -5.15 20.45
CA ILE A 22 -3.08 -4.65 21.74
C ILE A 22 -3.87 -3.37 21.56
N ILE A 23 -3.35 -2.42 20.76
CA ILE A 23 -3.96 -1.08 20.63
C ILE A 23 -4.78 -0.98 19.35
N ARG A 24 -4.17 -1.20 18.18
CA ARG A 24 -4.77 -0.79 16.91
C ARG A 24 -5.95 -1.66 16.48
N VAL A 25 -5.77 -2.98 16.41
CA VAL A 25 -6.78 -3.93 15.90
C VAL A 25 -8.06 -3.91 16.74
N PRO A 26 -8.02 -3.97 18.08
CA PRO A 26 -9.24 -3.98 18.90
C PRO A 26 -10.07 -2.69 18.82
N LEU A 27 -9.45 -1.58 18.40
CA LEU A 27 -10.05 -0.26 18.33
C LEU A 27 -10.28 0.22 16.89
N LEU A 28 -9.96 -0.59 15.88
CA LEU A 28 -9.97 -0.17 14.47
C LEU A 28 -11.36 0.30 13.99
N GLU A 29 -12.43 -0.32 14.51
CA GLU A 29 -13.82 0.02 14.20
C GLU A 29 -14.47 0.93 15.24
N LYS A 30 -13.71 1.35 16.27
CA LYS A 30 -14.18 2.23 17.34
C LYS A 30 -13.63 3.63 17.08
N TYR A 31 -14.48 4.53 16.59
CA TYR A 31 -14.10 5.90 16.28
C TYR A 31 -15.32 6.82 16.43
N GLU A 32 -15.07 8.11 16.63
CA GLU A 32 -16.10 9.12 16.86
C GLU A 32 -17.09 8.69 17.95
N ASP A 33 -18.34 8.45 17.58
CA ASP A 33 -19.43 8.14 18.50
C ASP A 33 -19.33 6.72 19.10
N THR A 34 -18.56 5.82 18.48
CA THR A 34 -18.31 4.46 19.00
C THR A 34 -16.98 4.35 19.77
N TRP A 35 -16.31 5.50 20.01
CA TRP A 35 -15.05 5.53 20.72
C TRP A 35 -15.20 5.14 22.20
N GLU A 36 -14.32 4.25 22.67
CA GLU A 36 -14.29 3.79 24.06
C GLU A 36 -12.99 4.26 24.75
N GLU A 37 -13.06 5.38 25.45
CA GLU A 37 -11.90 6.02 26.09
C GLU A 37 -11.23 5.11 27.13
N GLU A 38 -12.02 4.44 27.97
CA GLU A 38 -11.50 3.56 29.02
C GLU A 38 -10.81 2.30 28.44
N THR A 39 -11.39 1.72 27.39
CA THR A 39 -10.81 0.58 26.68
C THR A 39 -9.47 0.95 26.05
N TYR A 40 -9.36 2.15 25.48
CA TYR A 40 -8.09 2.65 24.93
C TYR A 40 -6.99 2.75 26.00
N TRP A 41 -7.27 3.39 27.13
CA TRP A 41 -6.25 3.55 28.19
C TRP A 41 -5.87 2.24 28.85
N ALA A 42 -6.81 1.29 28.99
CA ALA A 42 -6.49 -0.07 29.43
C ALA A 42 -5.53 -0.79 28.46
N ALA A 43 -5.76 -0.65 27.14
CA ALA A 43 -4.87 -1.19 26.12
C ALA A 43 -3.49 -0.53 26.14
N VAL A 44 -3.41 0.78 26.39
CA VAL A 44 -2.14 1.50 26.56
C VAL A 44 -1.33 0.93 27.72
N GLU A 45 -1.95 0.67 28.88
CA GLU A 45 -1.25 0.09 30.02
C GLU A 45 -0.76 -1.34 29.74
N ALA A 46 -1.58 -2.15 29.05
CA ALA A 46 -1.16 -3.49 28.61
C ALA A 46 0.02 -3.42 27.61
N PHE A 47 0.00 -2.46 26.68
CA PHE A 47 1.07 -2.25 25.73
C PHE A 47 2.36 -1.76 26.41
N LYS A 48 2.28 -0.84 27.37
CA LYS A 48 3.43 -0.42 28.19
C LYS A 48 4.06 -1.59 28.95
N LEU A 49 3.24 -2.47 29.51
CA LEU A 49 3.74 -3.69 30.15
C LEU A 49 4.47 -4.58 29.13
N LYS A 50 3.87 -4.81 27.97
CA LYS A 50 4.46 -5.64 26.91
C LYS A 50 5.75 -5.04 26.34
N SER A 51 5.81 -3.73 26.18
CA SER A 51 7.01 -3.00 25.74
C SER A 51 8.19 -3.25 26.67
N ARG A 52 7.95 -3.19 27.99
CA ARG A 52 8.98 -3.48 28.99
C ARG A 52 9.44 -4.94 28.96
N GLU A 53 8.53 -5.89 28.73
CA GLU A 53 8.89 -7.31 28.56
C GLU A 53 9.80 -7.53 27.34
N ILE A 54 9.60 -6.77 26.27
CA ILE A 54 10.41 -6.81 25.04
C ILE A 54 11.77 -6.10 25.23
N GLY A 55 11.89 -5.28 26.29
CA GLY A 55 13.11 -4.56 26.66
C GLY A 55 13.14 -3.10 26.20
N TYR A 56 11.98 -2.48 25.98
CA TYR A 56 11.85 -1.04 25.70
C TYR A 56 11.18 -0.33 26.88
N ASP A 57 11.92 0.57 27.52
CA ASP A 57 11.40 1.44 28.59
C ASP A 57 10.51 2.57 28.03
N ASP A 58 10.87 3.08 26.85
CA ASP A 58 10.06 4.01 26.07
C ASP A 58 9.74 3.40 24.69
N PRO A 59 8.49 2.98 24.42
CA PRO A 59 8.13 2.43 23.10
C PRO A 59 8.28 3.46 21.97
N PHE A 60 8.30 4.77 22.26
CA PHE A 60 8.43 5.80 21.23
C PHE A 60 9.83 5.89 20.62
N GLU A 61 10.84 5.26 21.22
CA GLU A 61 12.15 5.06 20.58
C GLU A 61 12.03 4.38 19.21
N VAL A 62 11.12 3.39 19.11
CA VAL A 62 10.81 2.69 17.86
C VAL A 62 9.64 3.36 17.13
N MET A 63 8.60 3.76 17.88
CA MET A 63 7.35 4.22 17.28
C MET A 63 7.45 5.60 16.61
N SER A 64 8.51 6.37 16.90
CA SER A 64 8.78 7.66 16.26
C SER A 64 9.02 7.55 14.75
N GLU A 65 9.48 6.40 14.25
CA GLU A 65 9.57 6.10 12.80
C GLU A 65 8.21 6.26 12.10
N PHE A 66 7.13 5.96 12.83
CA PHE A 66 5.74 6.08 12.37
C PHE A 66 5.13 7.46 12.64
N LYS A 67 5.96 8.43 13.04
CA LYS A 67 5.55 9.78 13.48
C LYS A 67 4.57 9.76 14.66
N LEU A 68 4.65 8.71 15.47
CA LEU A 68 3.90 8.57 16.72
C LEU A 68 4.82 9.01 17.86
N THR A 69 4.42 10.02 18.60
CA THR A 69 5.25 10.64 19.65
C THR A 69 4.58 10.67 21.01
N SER A 70 3.33 10.24 21.11
CA SER A 70 2.59 10.14 22.37
C SER A 70 1.38 9.21 22.24
N PHE A 71 0.89 8.72 23.38
CA PHE A 71 -0.35 7.94 23.42
C PHE A 71 -1.55 8.83 23.08
N GLU A 72 -1.56 10.08 23.51
CA GLU A 72 -2.59 11.06 23.17
C GLU A 72 -2.72 11.26 21.65
N GLN A 73 -1.60 11.31 20.92
CA GLN A 73 -1.63 11.39 19.46
C GLN A 73 -2.18 10.12 18.81
N ILE A 74 -1.82 8.95 19.34
CA ILE A 74 -2.38 7.67 18.89
C ILE A 74 -3.90 7.65 19.13
N ARG A 75 -4.33 8.03 20.33
CA ARG A 75 -5.74 8.17 20.71
C ARG A 75 -6.48 9.06 19.72
N ASP A 76 -5.99 10.27 19.49
CA ASP A 76 -6.66 11.25 18.63
C ASP A 76 -6.77 10.74 17.19
N ARG A 77 -5.73 10.07 16.69
CA ARG A 77 -5.75 9.46 15.35
C ARG A 77 -6.73 8.30 15.24
N LEU A 78 -6.79 7.40 16.22
CA LEU A 78 -7.74 6.28 16.22
C LEU A 78 -9.17 6.77 16.41
N LYS A 79 -9.39 7.71 17.34
CA LYS A 79 -10.69 8.31 17.62
C LYS A 79 -11.27 9.07 16.42
N ALA A 80 -10.44 9.74 15.62
CA ALA A 80 -10.91 10.36 14.38
C ALA A 80 -11.37 9.32 13.33
N GLY A 81 -10.88 8.09 13.44
CA GLY A 81 -11.16 7.02 12.49
C GLY A 81 -10.56 7.28 11.11
N PRO A 82 -10.79 6.37 10.16
CA PRO A 82 -10.41 6.61 8.77
C PRO A 82 -11.27 7.74 8.17
N PRO A 83 -10.78 8.41 7.10
CA PRO A 83 -11.58 9.37 6.35
C PRO A 83 -12.94 8.77 5.95
N ALA A 84 -13.99 9.60 5.89
CA ALA A 84 -15.37 9.13 5.70
C ALA A 84 -15.54 8.20 4.49
N CYS A 85 -14.85 8.46 3.37
CA CYS A 85 -14.89 7.64 2.17
C CYS A 85 -14.33 6.21 2.31
N PHE A 86 -13.62 5.93 3.40
CA PHE A 86 -13.10 4.60 3.73
C PHE A 86 -13.89 3.92 4.84
N ARG A 87 -14.96 4.55 5.35
CA ARG A 87 -15.81 3.97 6.39
C ARG A 87 -16.81 3.01 5.77
N LYS A 88 -17.03 1.89 6.45
CA LYS A 88 -18.01 0.88 6.02
C LYS A 88 -19.39 1.52 5.84
N GLY A 89 -20.00 1.30 4.68
CA GLY A 89 -21.34 1.79 4.36
C GLY A 89 -21.43 3.26 3.94
N TRP A 90 -20.29 3.96 3.80
CA TRP A 90 -20.29 5.34 3.31
C TRP A 90 -20.74 5.41 1.84
N THR A 91 -21.69 6.30 1.57
CA THR A 91 -22.20 6.59 0.22
C THR A 91 -21.62 7.90 -0.26
N SER A 92 -21.05 7.90 -1.46
CA SER A 92 -20.54 9.12 -2.07
C SER A 92 -21.69 10.09 -2.36
N PRO A 93 -21.67 11.32 -1.84
CA PRO A 93 -22.67 12.32 -2.17
C PRO A 93 -22.58 12.76 -3.64
N LEU A 94 -21.45 12.49 -4.31
CA LEU A 94 -21.24 12.79 -5.73
C LEU A 94 -21.74 11.68 -6.65
N LEU A 95 -21.56 10.42 -6.26
CA LEU A 95 -21.88 9.26 -7.10
C LEU A 95 -23.23 8.62 -6.76
N GLY A 96 -23.79 8.90 -5.58
CA GLY A 96 -25.03 8.31 -5.10
C GLY A 96 -24.93 6.81 -4.76
N SER A 97 -23.73 6.24 -4.81
CA SER A 97 -23.45 4.83 -4.54
C SER A 97 -22.43 4.66 -3.40
N GLN A 98 -22.47 3.49 -2.75
CA GLN A 98 -21.43 3.12 -1.79
C GLN A 98 -20.10 2.92 -2.54
N ILE A 99 -19.04 3.55 -2.03
CA ILE A 99 -17.69 3.22 -2.49
C ILE A 99 -17.21 2.07 -1.62
N ASP A 100 -16.97 0.92 -2.25
CA ASP A 100 -16.28 -0.18 -1.60
C ASP A 100 -14.77 0.11 -1.63
N PRO A 101 -14.11 0.34 -0.47
CA PRO A 101 -12.68 0.57 -0.41
C PRO A 101 -11.89 -0.61 -0.96
N GLN A 102 -12.42 -1.83 -0.82
CA GLN A 102 -11.87 -3.03 -1.44
C GLN A 102 -11.95 -2.88 -2.96
N ALA A 103 -13.11 -2.46 -3.51
CA ALA A 103 -13.28 -2.16 -4.94
C ALA A 103 -12.40 -1.03 -5.47
N ALA A 104 -11.90 -0.12 -4.64
CA ALA A 104 -10.89 0.86 -5.04
C ALA A 104 -9.48 0.25 -5.19
N ILE A 105 -9.23 -0.89 -4.54
CA ILE A 105 -7.97 -1.66 -4.59
C ILE A 105 -8.11 -2.89 -5.51
N THR A 106 -9.33 -3.36 -5.77
CA THR A 106 -9.69 -4.47 -6.67
C THR A 106 -9.07 -4.31 -8.06
N PRO A 107 -9.06 -3.13 -8.71
CA PRO A 107 -8.39 -2.93 -9.98
C PRO A 107 -6.90 -3.32 -9.96
N LEU A 108 -6.19 -3.12 -8.84
CA LEU A 108 -4.79 -3.53 -8.66
C LEU A 108 -4.63 -5.05 -8.57
N LEU A 109 -5.55 -5.72 -7.86
CA LEU A 109 -5.55 -7.18 -7.70
C LEU A 109 -5.95 -7.91 -8.99
N HIS A 110 -6.78 -7.30 -9.85
CA HIS A 110 -7.12 -7.86 -11.16
C HIS A 110 -6.04 -7.56 -12.22
N ALA A 111 -5.48 -6.35 -12.21
CA ALA A 111 -4.47 -5.96 -13.20
C ALA A 111 -3.17 -6.76 -13.06
N GLY A 112 -2.79 -7.17 -11.85
CA GLY A 112 -1.59 -7.98 -11.61
C GLY A 112 -1.53 -9.25 -12.48
N PRO A 113 -2.46 -10.21 -12.26
CA PRO A 113 -2.56 -11.43 -13.05
C PRO A 113 -2.67 -11.16 -14.55
N GLU A 114 -3.54 -10.24 -14.97
CA GLU A 114 -3.80 -9.95 -16.38
C GLU A 114 -2.56 -9.42 -17.10
N LEU A 115 -1.80 -8.53 -16.46
CA LEU A 115 -0.54 -8.02 -17.00
C LEU A 115 0.54 -9.11 -17.06
N SER A 116 0.57 -10.02 -16.09
CA SER A 116 1.47 -11.18 -16.12
C SER A 116 1.14 -12.13 -17.28
N ASP A 117 -0.14 -12.48 -17.46
CA ASP A 117 -0.62 -13.33 -18.56
C ASP A 117 -0.32 -12.69 -19.91
N LEU A 118 -0.48 -11.37 -20.01
CA LEU A 118 -0.18 -10.58 -21.20
C LEU A 118 1.31 -10.60 -21.55
N ALA A 119 2.20 -10.43 -20.55
CA ALA A 119 3.63 -10.51 -20.75
C ALA A 119 4.06 -11.89 -21.25
N GLU A 120 3.47 -12.96 -20.71
CA GLU A 120 3.72 -14.34 -21.13
C GLU A 120 3.20 -14.63 -22.53
N LYS A 121 1.96 -14.21 -22.83
CA LYS A 121 1.35 -14.35 -24.16
C LYS A 121 2.19 -13.66 -25.25
N HIS A 122 2.81 -12.54 -24.93
CA HIS A 122 3.64 -11.75 -25.85
C HIS A 122 5.14 -11.82 -25.50
N ALA A 123 5.59 -12.97 -24.99
CA ALA A 123 6.98 -13.18 -24.58
C ALA A 123 7.98 -12.79 -25.69
N GLY A 124 8.99 -12.01 -25.31
CA GLY A 124 10.00 -11.47 -26.24
C GLY A 124 9.58 -10.20 -27.00
N LYS A 125 8.30 -9.79 -26.89
CA LYS A 125 7.79 -8.53 -27.46
C LYS A 125 7.34 -7.54 -26.39
N VAL A 126 6.79 -8.04 -25.29
CA VAL A 126 6.31 -7.21 -24.18
C VAL A 126 7.07 -7.56 -22.90
N ALA A 127 7.51 -6.53 -22.19
CA ALA A 127 8.02 -6.64 -20.82
C ALA A 127 7.17 -5.74 -19.91
N ILE A 128 6.77 -6.27 -18.77
CA ILE A 128 6.05 -5.52 -17.74
C ILE A 128 7.01 -5.17 -16.61
N VAL A 129 6.91 -3.92 -16.13
CA VAL A 129 7.61 -3.44 -14.96
C VAL A 129 6.59 -2.76 -14.05
N GLY A 130 6.44 -3.27 -12.83
CA GLY A 130 5.61 -2.65 -11.81
C GLY A 130 6.37 -1.51 -11.13
N ILE A 131 5.71 -0.39 -10.89
CA ILE A 131 6.26 0.70 -10.07
C ILE A 131 5.32 0.94 -8.91
N ASN A 132 5.77 0.58 -7.72
CA ASN A 132 5.10 0.92 -6.48
C ASN A 132 5.42 2.37 -6.13
N ASN A 133 4.41 3.23 -6.19
CA ASN A 133 4.49 4.56 -5.61
C ASN A 133 4.25 4.42 -4.10
N ASP A 134 5.16 4.97 -3.29
CA ASP A 134 5.22 4.93 -1.81
C ASP A 134 3.94 5.44 -1.09
N SER A 135 2.91 5.79 -1.86
CA SER A 135 1.58 6.20 -1.41
C SER A 135 0.57 5.07 -1.22
N ILE A 136 0.83 3.84 -1.68
CA ILE A 136 -0.21 2.78 -1.59
C ILE A 136 -0.35 2.16 -0.19
N PHE A 137 0.70 2.24 0.64
CA PHE A 137 0.65 1.74 2.01
C PHE A 137 0.47 2.90 2.99
N VAL A 138 -0.46 2.72 3.94
CA VAL A 138 -0.81 3.73 4.97
C VAL A 138 0.35 4.00 5.93
N ASP A 139 1.33 3.10 5.93
CA ASP A 139 2.53 3.15 6.75
C ASP A 139 3.78 3.35 5.88
N LYS A 140 4.51 4.44 6.12
CA LYS A 140 5.71 4.85 5.37
C LYS A 140 7.01 4.39 6.04
N GLY A 141 6.94 3.68 7.17
CA GLY A 141 8.14 3.25 7.91
C GLY A 141 8.90 2.11 7.22
N ASP A 142 8.18 1.13 6.67
CA ASP A 142 8.76 -0.01 5.95
C ASP A 142 7.97 -0.36 4.66
N THR A 143 7.87 0.60 3.75
CA THR A 143 7.23 0.37 2.44
C THR A 143 7.85 -0.81 1.70
N LEU A 144 9.17 -1.00 1.78
CA LEU A 144 9.85 -2.07 1.08
C LEU A 144 9.48 -3.45 1.63
N GLY A 145 9.41 -3.61 2.95
CA GLY A 145 8.95 -4.84 3.60
C GLY A 145 7.50 -5.17 3.23
N HIS A 146 6.60 -4.17 3.27
CA HIS A 146 5.21 -4.36 2.87
C HIS A 146 5.05 -4.75 1.39
N VAL A 147 5.78 -4.10 0.47
CA VAL A 147 5.79 -4.47 -0.96
C VAL A 147 6.29 -5.90 -1.12
N LYS A 148 7.39 -6.26 -0.46
CA LYS A 148 7.95 -7.62 -0.54
C LYS A 148 6.97 -8.67 -0.05
N GLN A 149 6.35 -8.45 1.10
CA GLN A 149 5.36 -9.38 1.65
C GLN A 149 4.16 -9.53 0.72
N PHE A 150 3.63 -8.41 0.21
CA PHE A 150 2.53 -8.42 -0.76
C PHE A 150 2.89 -9.24 -2.02
N LEU A 151 4.09 -9.06 -2.57
CA LEU A 151 4.53 -9.79 -3.76
C LEU A 151 4.75 -11.27 -3.48
N GLU A 152 5.22 -11.65 -2.29
CA GLU A 152 5.36 -13.06 -1.91
C GLU A 152 3.98 -13.73 -1.77
N ASP A 153 3.04 -13.05 -1.09
CA ASP A 153 1.67 -13.54 -0.90
C ASP A 153 0.91 -13.70 -2.23
N ASN A 154 1.28 -12.90 -3.24
CA ASN A 154 0.63 -12.86 -4.56
C ASN A 154 1.57 -13.25 -5.70
N LYS A 155 2.59 -14.08 -5.44
CA LYS A 155 3.65 -14.39 -6.44
C LYS A 155 3.15 -15.09 -7.70
N SER A 156 2.02 -15.79 -7.62
CA SER A 156 1.37 -16.39 -8.81
C SER A 156 0.83 -15.33 -9.75
N ASP A 157 0.50 -14.16 -9.22
CA ASP A 157 -0.29 -13.13 -9.89
C ASP A 157 0.60 -11.99 -10.40
N PHE A 158 1.72 -11.73 -9.70
CA PHE A 158 2.70 -10.70 -10.05
C PHE A 158 4.02 -11.33 -10.50
N ARG A 159 4.09 -11.75 -11.76
CA ARG A 159 5.22 -12.51 -12.34
C ARG A 159 6.25 -11.63 -13.08
N TYR A 160 6.28 -10.36 -12.73
CA TYR A 160 7.15 -9.34 -13.32
C TYR A 160 7.95 -8.59 -12.27
N THR A 161 8.98 -7.85 -12.70
CA THR A 161 9.82 -7.09 -11.78
C THR A 161 9.07 -5.86 -11.28
N VAL A 162 9.12 -5.62 -9.97
CA VAL A 162 8.51 -4.45 -9.32
C VAL A 162 9.60 -3.60 -8.67
N TYR A 163 9.58 -2.30 -8.95
CA TYR A 163 10.43 -1.28 -8.32
C TYR A 163 9.64 -0.44 -7.33
N VAL A 164 10.30 0.06 -6.29
CA VAL A 164 9.70 0.99 -5.31
C VAL A 164 10.23 2.40 -5.58
N ASP A 165 9.33 3.33 -5.89
CA ASP A 165 9.65 4.72 -6.20
C ASP A 165 9.84 5.57 -4.92
N THR A 166 10.93 5.30 -4.19
CA THR A 166 11.25 5.96 -2.91
C THR A 166 11.55 7.46 -3.02
N LYS A 167 11.90 7.95 -4.22
CA LYS A 167 12.28 9.34 -4.48
C LYS A 167 11.30 10.07 -5.40
N ARG A 168 10.11 9.51 -5.62
CA ARG A 168 9.07 10.10 -6.49
C ARG A 168 9.52 10.33 -7.93
N HIS A 169 10.53 9.61 -8.41
CA HIS A 169 11.05 9.75 -9.76
C HIS A 169 9.99 9.42 -10.81
N ALA A 170 9.27 8.30 -10.67
CA ALA A 170 8.20 7.95 -11.60
C ALA A 170 7.03 8.94 -11.50
N THR A 171 6.75 9.41 -10.28
CA THR A 171 5.73 10.45 -10.04
C THR A 171 6.06 11.76 -10.75
N GLU A 172 7.28 12.25 -10.64
CA GLU A 172 7.69 13.55 -11.22
C GLU A 172 7.99 13.47 -12.72
N SER A 173 8.54 12.36 -13.19
CA SER A 173 8.95 12.23 -14.59
C SER A 173 7.82 11.77 -15.50
N VAL A 174 6.90 10.95 -15.00
CA VAL A 174 5.83 10.35 -15.82
C VAL A 174 4.45 10.76 -15.33
N TYR A 175 4.03 10.37 -14.11
CA TYR A 175 2.62 10.52 -13.69
C TYR A 175 2.15 11.98 -13.63
N SER A 176 2.95 12.89 -13.08
CA SER A 176 2.56 14.31 -12.96
C SER A 176 2.48 15.04 -14.30
N LYS A 177 3.21 14.58 -15.32
CA LYS A 177 3.23 15.20 -16.66
C LYS A 177 2.08 14.74 -17.54
N THR A 178 1.50 13.58 -17.23
CA THR A 178 0.43 12.97 -18.03
C THR A 178 -0.96 13.38 -17.54
N GLY A 179 -1.05 13.96 -16.34
CA GLY A 179 -2.32 14.40 -15.74
C GLY A 179 -3.18 13.26 -15.19
N TYR A 180 -2.73 12.01 -15.31
CA TYR A 180 -3.44 10.84 -14.77
C TYR A 180 -3.06 10.62 -13.30
N ALA A 181 -4.06 10.63 -12.42
CA ALA A 181 -3.86 10.64 -10.96
C ALA A 181 -4.60 9.50 -10.23
N ALA A 182 -4.81 8.36 -10.90
CA ALA A 182 -5.44 7.18 -10.34
C ALA A 182 -4.49 5.96 -10.35
N ILE A 183 -4.82 4.95 -9.56
CA ILE A 183 -4.09 3.68 -9.46
C ILE A 183 -5.12 2.55 -9.69
N PRO A 184 -4.79 1.50 -10.47
CA PRO A 184 -3.56 1.32 -11.25
C PRO A 184 -3.49 2.27 -12.46
N CYS A 185 -2.28 2.76 -12.73
CA CYS A 185 -1.94 3.47 -13.95
C CYS A 185 -1.04 2.57 -14.80
N VAL A 186 -1.42 2.34 -16.05
CA VAL A 186 -0.59 1.68 -17.06
C VAL A 186 -0.02 2.72 -18.00
N ILE A 187 1.24 2.52 -18.36
CA ILE A 187 1.95 3.32 -19.35
C ILE A 187 2.47 2.36 -20.41
N VAL A 188 2.18 2.62 -21.68
CA VAL A 188 2.80 1.90 -22.80
C VAL A 188 3.97 2.73 -23.31
N LEU A 189 5.15 2.10 -23.32
CA LEU A 189 6.38 2.66 -23.88
C LEU A 189 6.76 1.86 -25.13
N LEU A 190 6.89 2.55 -26.26
CA LEU A 190 7.38 2.00 -27.52
C LEU A 190 8.58 2.83 -27.97
N ASP A 191 9.74 2.21 -28.15
CA ASP A 191 10.99 2.87 -28.56
C ASP A 191 11.35 4.12 -27.72
N GLY A 192 11.09 4.04 -26.41
CA GLY A 192 11.33 5.13 -25.46
C GLY A 192 10.30 6.26 -25.49
N VAL A 193 9.23 6.12 -26.29
CA VAL A 193 8.13 7.08 -26.38
C VAL A 193 6.91 6.54 -25.65
N VAL A 194 6.29 7.38 -24.83
CA VAL A 194 5.00 7.08 -24.17
C VAL A 194 3.89 7.17 -25.22
N THR A 195 3.23 6.05 -25.50
CA THR A 195 2.13 5.96 -26.47
C THR A 195 0.75 5.86 -25.82
N PHE A 196 0.69 5.49 -24.54
CA PHE A 196 -0.54 5.44 -23.75
C PHE A 196 -0.27 5.67 -22.28
N VAL A 197 -1.22 6.35 -21.62
CA VAL A 197 -1.27 6.52 -20.16
C VAL A 197 -2.72 6.50 -19.72
N GLY A 198 -3.08 5.58 -18.82
CA GLY A 198 -4.46 5.44 -18.37
C GLY A 198 -4.70 4.18 -17.54
N PRO A 199 -5.96 3.82 -17.30
CA PRO A 199 -6.31 2.59 -16.61
C PRO A 199 -5.99 1.34 -17.47
N PRO A 200 -5.85 0.15 -16.87
CA PRO A 200 -5.71 -1.14 -17.57
C PRO A 200 -7.06 -1.60 -18.16
N GLU A 201 -7.68 -0.77 -19.01
CA GLU A 201 -9.01 -1.04 -19.60
C GLU A 201 -8.92 -1.16 -21.14
N GLU A 202 -10.05 -1.06 -21.84
CA GLU A 202 -10.16 -1.30 -23.29
C GLU A 202 -9.21 -0.40 -24.12
N GLU A 203 -9.00 0.85 -23.70
CA GLU A 203 -8.09 1.77 -24.38
C GLU A 203 -6.63 1.33 -24.25
N PHE A 204 -6.24 0.71 -23.13
CA PHE A 204 -4.90 0.14 -22.96
C PHE A 204 -4.69 -1.01 -23.95
N VAL A 205 -5.65 -1.94 -24.05
CA VAL A 205 -5.57 -3.08 -24.98
C VAL A 205 -5.42 -2.59 -26.42
N THR A 206 -6.22 -1.59 -26.81
CA THR A 206 -6.15 -0.97 -28.13
C THR A 206 -4.79 -0.34 -28.41
N ALA A 207 -4.24 0.39 -27.43
CA ALA A 207 -2.93 1.02 -27.57
C ALA A 207 -1.80 -0.01 -27.67
N LEU A 208 -1.85 -1.07 -26.88
CA LEU A 208 -0.88 -2.15 -26.94
C LEU A 208 -0.91 -2.88 -28.29
N ASP A 209 -2.09 -3.22 -28.80
CA ASP A 209 -2.23 -3.85 -30.12
C ASP A 209 -1.66 -2.96 -31.24
N GLY A 210 -1.85 -1.65 -31.13
CA GLY A 210 -1.21 -0.67 -32.01
C GLY A 210 0.32 -0.73 -31.94
N ALA A 211 0.87 -0.76 -30.72
CA ALA A 211 2.32 -0.85 -30.51
C ALA A 211 2.91 -2.18 -31.02
N LEU A 212 2.22 -3.29 -30.79
CA LEU A 212 2.61 -4.62 -31.27
C LEU A 212 2.63 -4.70 -32.80
N LYS A 213 1.67 -4.07 -33.48
CA LYS A 213 1.68 -3.98 -34.95
C LYS A 213 2.85 -3.13 -35.46
N ALA A 214 3.21 -2.07 -34.75
CA ALA A 214 4.30 -1.18 -35.15
C ALA A 214 5.68 -1.85 -35.10
N ILE A 215 5.92 -2.76 -34.15
CA ILE A 215 7.19 -3.53 -34.07
C ILE A 215 7.28 -4.69 -35.08
N GLU A 216 6.16 -5.05 -35.70
CA GLU A 216 6.09 -6.12 -36.72
C GLU A 216 6.19 -5.59 -38.16
N ALA A 217 6.09 -4.28 -38.35
CA ALA A 217 6.15 -3.58 -39.64
C ALA A 217 7.58 -3.22 -40.05
#